data_AF-A0A949XSS8-F1
#
_entry.id   AF-A0A949XSS8-F1
#
_cell.length_a   1.000
_cell.length_b   1.000
_cell.length_c   1.000
_cell.angle_alpha   90.00
_cell.angle_beta   90.00
_cell.angle_gamma   90.00
#
_symmetry.space_group_name_H-M   'P 1'
#
loop_
_entity.id
_entity.type
_entity.pdbx_description
1 polymer ?
#
loop_
_entity_poly.entity_id
_entity_poly.type
_entity_poly.pdbx_seq_one_letter_code
_entity_poly.pdbx_strand_id
1 'polypeptide(L)' 'MRKLPHTAAEDLLEIVMCRYERFSTLLTSNRPVEDWGRLLGDVAAVSAMLDRLLHHGHVLKCGPRSWRTKTPPEA' A
#
# COMPACT_ATOMS: atom_id res chain seq x y z
N MET A 1 -0.49 17.31 5.22
CA MET A 1 -0.90 15.89 5.14
C MET A 1 -1.90 15.64 6.25
N ARG A 2 -3.02 14.96 5.96
CA ARG A 2 -4.01 14.58 6.99
C ARG A 2 -3.34 13.62 7.97
N LYS A 3 -3.39 13.91 9.27
CA LYS A 3 -2.92 12.96 10.29
C LYS A 3 -3.83 11.74 10.24
N LEU A 4 -3.22 10.56 10.15
CA LEU A 4 -3.95 9.31 10.26
C LEU A 4 -4.31 9.07 11.74
N PRO A 5 -5.44 8.40 12.00
CA PRO A 5 -5.73 7.87 13.34
C PRO A 5 -4.59 6.99 13.85
N HIS A 6 -4.40 6.93 15.16
CA HIS A 6 -3.40 6.05 15.77
C HIS A 6 -3.66 4.56 15.50
N THR A 7 -4.91 4.19 15.22
CA THR A 7 -5.35 2.81 14.90
C THR A 7 -5.22 2.46 13.42
N ALA A 8 -4.80 3.39 12.56
CA ALA A 8 -4.86 3.20 11.11
C ALA A 8 -4.08 1.97 10.61
N ALA A 9 -2.99 1.61 11.30
CA ALA A 9 -2.22 0.41 11.00
C ALA A 9 -2.99 -0.88 11.36
N GLU A 10 -3.63 -0.89 12.53
CA GLU A 10 -4.43 -2.00 13.03
C GLU A 10 -5.67 -2.23 12.16
N ASP A 11 -6.39 -1.16 11.83
CA ASP A 11 -7.58 -1.19 10.97
C ASP A 11 -7.25 -1.78 9.59
N LEU A 12 -6.10 -1.39 9.01
CA LEU A 12 -5.66 -1.91 7.72
C LEU A 12 -5.19 -3.37 7.82
N LEU A 13 -4.50 -3.71 8.91
CA LEU A 13 -4.08 -5.09 9.19
C LEU A 13 -5.28 -6.02 9.30
N GLU A 14 -6.34 -5.62 9.99
CA GLU A 14 -7.58 -6.41 10.13
C GLU A 14 -8.20 -6.74 8.76
N ILE A 15 -8.26 -5.74 7.87
CA ILE A 15 -8.76 -5.93 6.50
C ILE A 15 -7.89 -6.92 5.74
N VAL A 16 -6.56 -6.78 5.84
CA VAL A 16 -5.61 -7.69 5.16
C VAL A 16 -5.76 -9.11 5.69
N MET A 17 -5.85 -9.30 7.01
CA MET A 17 -6.05 -10.60 7.64
C MET A 17 -7.37 -11.25 7.20
N CYS A 18 -8.46 -10.48 7.13
CA CYS A 18 -9.76 -11.00 6.66
C CYS A 18 -9.73 -11.49 5.21
N ARG A 19 -8.82 -10.97 4.37
CA ARG A 19 -8.72 -11.29 2.94
C ARG A 19 -7.63 -12.31 2.61
N TYR A 20 -6.62 -12.43 3.47
CA TYR A 20 -5.50 -13.34 3.31
C TYR A 20 -5.99 -14.78 3.06
N GLU A 21 -5.43 -15.43 2.04
CA GLU A 21 -5.80 -16.77 1.55
C GLU A 21 -7.28 -16.97 1.16
N ARG A 22 -8.10 -15.91 1.13
CA ARG A 22 -9.53 -15.98 0.82
C ARG A 22 -9.89 -15.23 -0.45
N PHE A 23 -9.30 -14.06 -0.68
CA PHE A 23 -9.61 -13.22 -1.84
C PHE A 23 -8.38 -12.45 -2.33
N SER A 24 -8.27 -12.25 -3.64
CA SER A 24 -7.20 -11.43 -4.25
C SER A 24 -7.32 -9.97 -3.84
N THR A 25 -6.21 -9.33 -3.45
CA THR A 25 -6.20 -7.93 -2.99
C THR A 25 -5.21 -7.11 -3.81
N LEU A 26 -5.66 -6.00 -4.40
CA LEU A 26 -4.81 -5.04 -5.09
C LEU A 26 -4.64 -3.79 -4.24
N LEU A 27 -3.39 -3.39 -4.00
CA LEU A 27 -3.03 -2.14 -3.33
C LEU A 27 -2.14 -1.32 -4.24
N THR A 28 -2.30 0.01 -4.18
CA THR A 28 -1.44 0.95 -4.88
C THR A 28 -0.90 1.95 -3.88
N SER A 29 0.41 2.20 -3.90
CA SER A 29 1.03 3.24 -3.10
C SER A 29 1.98 4.06 -3.96
N ASN A 30 2.04 5.36 -3.69
CA ASN A 30 3.08 6.24 -4.23
C ASN A 30 4.34 6.25 -3.36
N ARG A 31 4.41 5.40 -2.34
CA ARG A 31 5.55 5.22 -1.45
C ARG A 31 6.03 3.77 -1.47
N PRO A 32 7.35 3.55 -1.32
CA PRO A 32 7.89 2.21 -1.07
C PRO A 32 7.20 1.54 0.13
N VAL A 33 7.14 0.21 0.14
CA VAL A 33 6.55 -0.55 1.27
C VAL A 33 7.36 -0.38 2.56
N GLU A 34 8.65 -0.11 2.41
CA GLU A 34 9.61 0.16 3.48
C GLU A 34 9.24 1.43 4.26
N ASP A 35 8.58 2.40 3.63
CA ASP A 35 8.15 3.65 4.26
C ASP A 35 6.85 3.48 5.08
N TRP A 36 6.14 2.35 4.96
CA TRP A 36 4.80 2.20 5.53
C TRP A 36 4.79 2.20 7.06
N GLY A 37 5.84 1.67 7.69
CA GLY A 37 5.96 1.70 9.16
C GLY A 37 6.01 3.13 9.70
N ARG A 38 6.73 4.03 9.02
CA ARG A 38 6.78 5.45 9.36
C ARG A 38 5.48 6.18 9.03
N LEU A 39 4.80 5.77 7.95
CA LEU A 39 3.55 6.38 7.50
C LEU A 39 2.38 6.07 8.45
N LEU A 40 2.28 4.82 8.88
CA LEU A 40 1.17 4.31 9.68
C LEU A 40 1.45 4.38 11.19
N GLY A 41 2.70 4.58 11.60
CA GLY A 41 3.08 4.81 13.00
C GLY A 41 3.18 3.55 13.86
N ASP A 42 2.96 2.37 13.28
CA ASP A 42 3.09 1.08 13.94
C ASP A 42 3.88 0.12 13.04
N VAL A 43 5.17 -0.05 13.37
CA VAL A 43 6.08 -0.91 12.61
C VAL A 43 5.72 -2.38 12.76
N ALA A 44 5.17 -2.80 13.91
CA ALA A 44 4.84 -4.18 14.18
C ALA A 44 3.61 -4.62 13.37
N ALA A 45 2.53 -3.82 13.41
CA ALA A 45 1.33 -4.08 12.62
C ALA A 45 1.63 -4.05 11.12
N VAL A 46 2.46 -3.11 10.66
CA VAL A 46 2.86 -3.02 9.24
C VAL A 46 3.70 -4.23 8.82
N SER A 47 4.63 -4.68 9.66
CA SER A 47 5.44 -5.87 9.34
C SER A 47 4.58 -7.12 9.23
N ALA A 48 3.63 -7.30 10.15
CA ALA A 48 2.65 -8.38 10.06
C ALA A 48 1.82 -8.27 8.77
N MET A 49 1.31 -7.08 8.44
CA MET A 49 0.54 -6.85 7.23
C MET A 49 1.34 -7.21 5.95
N LEU A 50 2.59 -6.75 5.86
CA LEU A 50 3.45 -6.98 4.70
C LEU A 50 3.77 -8.46 4.52
N ASP A 51 4.01 -9.20 5.60
CA ASP A 51 4.24 -10.65 5.55
C ASP A 51 3.05 -11.36 4.86
N ARG A 52 1.81 -10.98 5.18
CA ARG A 52 0.61 -11.62 4.59
C ARG A 52 0.38 -11.20 3.14
N LEU A 53 0.64 -9.93 2.82
CA LEU A 53 0.50 -9.43 1.44
C LEU A 53 1.57 -10.03 0.51
N LEU A 54 2.80 -10.19 0.99
CA LEU A 54 3.93 -10.62 0.18
C LEU A 54 4.10 -12.14 0.11
N HIS A 55 3.44 -12.92 0.97
CA HIS A 55 3.48 -14.38 0.90
C HIS A 55 3.01 -14.94 -0.45
N HIS A 56 1.97 -14.35 -1.05
CA HIS A 56 1.46 -14.71 -2.37
C HIS A 56 1.39 -13.52 -3.35
N GLY A 57 1.92 -12.36 -2.95
CA GLY A 57 1.81 -11.12 -3.71
C GLY A 57 2.96 -10.88 -4.68
N HIS A 58 2.70 -10.04 -5.66
CA HIS A 58 3.73 -9.50 -6.56
C HIS A 58 3.81 -7.99 -6.41
N VAL A 59 5.02 -7.46 -6.26
CA VAL A 59 5.27 -6.02 -6.19
C VAL A 59 5.54 -5.48 -7.59
N LEU A 60 4.62 -4.67 -8.11
CA LEU A 60 4.76 -4.01 -9.40
C LEU A 60 5.26 -2.58 -9.20
N LYS A 61 6.45 -2.27 -9.72
CA LYS A 61 7.01 -0.92 -9.70
C LYS A 61 6.51 -0.14 -10.91
N CYS A 62 5.68 0.86 -10.67
CA CYS A 62 5.23 1.80 -11.70
C CYS A 62 6.30 2.86 -11.96
N GLY A 63 6.54 3.18 -13.23
CA GLY A 63 7.52 4.20 -13.62
C GLY A 63 7.11 5.63 -13.25
N PRO A 64 8.03 6.61 -13.38
CA PRO A 64 7.82 7.99 -12.93
C PRO A 64 6.89 8.81 -13.82
N ARG A 65 6.48 8.27 -14.98
CA ARG A 65 5.68 9.00 -15.97
C ARG A 65 4.23 9.14 -15.50
N SER A 66 3.80 10.38 -15.28
CA SER A 66 2.40 10.71 -14.98
C SER A 66 1.58 10.80 -16.27
N TRP A 67 0.47 10.08 -16.31
CA TRP A 67 -0.49 10.17 -17.42
C TRP A 67 -1.36 11.43 -17.35
N ARG A 68 -1.43 12.11 -16.19
CA ARG A 68 -2.22 13.35 -16.03
C ARG A 68 -1.59 14.55 -16.74
N THR A 69 -0.26 14.55 -16.89
CA THR A 69 0.52 15.63 -17.52
C THR A 69 0.91 15.29 -18.96
N LYS A 70 0.33 14.21 -19.52
CA LYS A 70 0.46 13.95 -20.95
C LYS A 70 -0.37 14.99 -21.68
N THR A 71 0.27 16.04 -22.18
CA THR A 71 -0.34 16.89 -23.20
C THR A 71 -0.67 15.99 -24.39
N PRO A 72 -1.89 16.07 -24.95
CA PRO A 72 -2.13 15.48 -26.27
C PRO A 72 -1.05 15.99 -27.22
N PRO A 73 -0.52 15.17 -28.15
CA PRO A 73 0.25 15.74 -29.25
C PRO A 73 -0.64 16.80 -29.91
N GLU A 74 -0.10 18.01 -30.13
CA GLU A 74 -0.81 19.07 -30.85
C GLU A 74 -1.42 18.47 -32.13
N ALA A 75 -2.73 18.62 -32.27
CA ALA A 75 -3.52 18.11 -33.39
C ALA A 75 -3.35 19.01 -34.63
#